data_AF-A0A4S4K365-F1
#
_entry.id   AF-A0A4S4K365-F1
#
_cell.length_a   1.000
_cell.length_b   1.000
_cell.length_c   1.000
_cell.angle_alpha   90.00
_cell.angle_beta   90.00
_cell.angle_gamma   90.00
#
_symmetry.space_group_name_H-M   'P 1'
#
loop_
_entity.id
_entity.type
_entity.pdbx_description
1 polymer ?
#
loop_
_entity_poly.entity_id
_entity_poly.type
_entity_poly.pdbx_seq_one_letter_code
_entity_poly.pdbx_strand_id
1 'polypeptide(L)'
;MSLKEVAKKGGLSHPYISQIENGKRSTPKPEIINKLSIGLDVDYIQLLEAAGYFPKIKTAEEIIHDVETMREKNKGKLKKATPEDIKRMQDEQDKALAGIVFNIEELLSDGFYIKYKGKFLSPEQKQKIIKFMNNFL
;
A
#
# COMPACT_ATOMS: atom_id res chain seq x y z
N MET A 1 10.91 -22.98 16.09
CA MET A 1 11.70 -21.75 16.21
C MET A 1 11.39 -21.10 17.54
N SER A 2 12.41 -20.72 18.31
CA SER A 2 12.27 -20.05 19.61
C SER A 2 12.37 -18.54 19.47
N LEU A 3 11.77 -17.79 20.42
CA LEU A 3 11.86 -16.33 20.48
C LEU A 3 13.29 -15.80 20.51
N LYS A 4 14.22 -16.54 21.13
CA LYS A 4 15.63 -16.16 21.20
C LYS A 4 16.30 -16.24 19.84
N GLU A 5 15.93 -17.22 19.03
CA GLU A 5 16.43 -17.37 17.65
C GLU A 5 15.89 -16.27 16.75
N VAL A 6 14.59 -15.95 16.86
CA VAL A 6 13.95 -14.84 16.12
C VAL A 6 14.61 -13.52 16.48
N ALA A 7 14.80 -13.26 17.78
CA ALA A 7 15.49 -12.08 18.30
C ALA A 7 16.90 -11.94 17.70
N LYS A 8 17.68 -13.02 17.75
CA LYS A 8 19.05 -13.04 17.22
C LYS A 8 19.09 -12.79 15.71
N LYS A 9 18.25 -13.50 14.95
CA LYS A 9 18.19 -13.38 13.48
C LYS A 9 17.71 -11.99 13.03
N GLY A 10 16.69 -11.45 13.69
CA GLY A 10 16.11 -10.15 13.37
C GLY A 10 16.87 -8.94 13.95
N GLY A 11 17.91 -9.14 14.76
CA GLY A 11 18.60 -8.05 15.45
C GLY A 11 17.69 -7.30 16.45
N LEU A 12 16.76 -8.03 17.09
CA LEU A 12 15.83 -7.50 18.08
C LEU A 12 16.12 -8.11 19.46
N SER A 13 15.64 -7.47 20.52
CA SER A 13 15.77 -8.05 21.85
C SER A 13 14.60 -9.02 22.14
N HIS A 14 14.91 -10.13 22.81
CA HIS A 14 13.90 -11.11 23.23
C HIS A 14 12.76 -10.49 24.06
N PRO A 15 13.02 -9.60 25.05
CA PRO A 15 11.95 -8.93 25.79
C PRO A 15 11.05 -8.06 24.90
N TYR A 16 11.63 -7.43 23.88
CA TYR A 16 10.88 -6.58 22.97
C TYR A 16 9.89 -7.38 22.10
N ILE A 17 10.31 -8.52 21.56
CA ILE A 17 9.41 -9.41 20.80
C ILE A 17 8.29 -9.94 21.72
N SER A 18 8.63 -10.35 22.94
CA SER A 18 7.63 -10.82 23.91
C SER A 18 6.58 -9.74 24.26
N GLN A 19 6.99 -8.47 24.35
CA GLN A 19 6.04 -7.38 24.57
C GLN A 19 5.07 -7.19 23.38
N ILE A 20 5.56 -7.38 22.15
CA ILE A 20 4.72 -7.31 20.93
C ILE A 20 3.73 -8.47 20.91
N GLU A 21 4.18 -9.71 21.12
CA GLU A 21 3.31 -10.90 21.11
C GLU A 21 2.20 -10.85 22.15
N ASN A 22 2.48 -10.27 23.33
CA ASN A 22 1.51 -10.15 24.41
C ASN A 22 0.63 -8.89 24.30
N GLY A 23 0.68 -8.15 23.20
CA GLY A 23 -0.10 -6.92 23.01
C GLY A 23 0.27 -5.78 23.97
N LYS A 24 1.42 -5.87 24.65
CA LYS A 24 1.91 -4.83 25.59
C LYS A 24 2.58 -3.66 24.88
N ARG A 25 2.74 -3.75 23.56
CA ARG A 25 3.22 -2.69 22.66
C ARG A 25 2.18 -2.45 21.58
N SER A 26 2.11 -1.20 21.13
CA SER A 26 1.37 -0.82 19.93
C SER A 26 1.94 -1.52 18.69
N THR A 27 1.18 -1.49 17.59
CA THR A 27 1.62 -1.98 16.27
C THR A 27 3.06 -1.51 15.96
N PRO A 28 4.00 -2.44 15.70
CA PRO A 28 5.38 -2.07 15.41
C PRO A 28 5.52 -1.25 14.13
N LYS A 29 6.50 -0.33 14.09
CA LYS A 29 6.80 0.46 12.89
C LYS A 29 7.29 -0.45 11.74
N PRO A 30 7.17 -0.03 10.46
CA PRO A 30 7.61 -0.83 9.30
C PRO A 30 9.06 -1.33 9.38
N GLU A 31 9.99 -0.56 9.95
CA GLU A 31 11.37 -0.97 10.17
C GLU A 31 11.49 -2.18 11.13
N ILE A 32 10.70 -2.17 12.20
CA ILE A 32 10.66 -3.27 13.18
C ILE A 32 10.00 -4.50 12.57
N ILE A 33 8.97 -4.30 11.75
CA ILE A 33 8.32 -5.38 11.01
C ILE A 33 9.31 -6.06 10.05
N ASN A 34 10.21 -5.30 9.41
CA ASN A 34 11.26 -5.89 8.55
C ASN A 34 12.30 -6.69 9.36
N LYS A 35 12.62 -6.24 10.57
CA LYS A 35 13.48 -7.02 11.48
C LYS A 35 12.79 -8.31 11.92
N LEU A 36 11.49 -8.26 12.19
CA LEU A 36 10.68 -9.44 12.52
C LEU A 36 10.55 -10.39 11.32
N SER A 37 10.39 -9.89 10.10
CA SER A 37 10.28 -10.73 8.89
C SER A 37 11.55 -11.56 8.68
N ILE A 38 12.73 -10.94 8.82
CA ILE A 38 14.02 -11.63 8.79
C ILE A 38 14.13 -12.65 9.92
N GLY A 39 13.72 -12.27 11.14
CA GLY A 39 13.78 -13.14 12.31
C GLY A 39 12.88 -14.36 12.20
N LEU A 40 11.70 -14.18 11.61
CA LEU A 40 10.65 -15.19 11.48
C LEU A 40 10.75 -16.02 10.19
N ASP A 41 11.57 -15.58 9.23
CA ASP A 41 11.63 -16.13 7.88
C ASP A 41 10.26 -16.09 7.18
N VAL A 42 9.58 -14.95 7.30
CA VAL A 42 8.26 -14.68 6.73
C VAL A 42 8.36 -13.47 5.80
N ASP A 43 7.51 -13.40 4.77
CA ASP A 43 7.47 -12.27 3.85
C ASP A 43 7.16 -10.96 4.60
N TYR A 44 8.00 -9.94 4.40
CA TYR A 44 7.84 -8.63 5.03
C TYR A 44 6.46 -8.02 4.77
N ILE A 45 5.96 -8.19 3.55
CA ILE A 45 4.66 -7.67 3.13
C ILE A 45 3.51 -8.35 3.90
N GLN A 46 3.59 -9.66 4.15
CA GLN A 46 2.58 -10.37 4.94
C GLN A 46 2.49 -9.81 6.37
N LEU A 47 3.63 -9.45 6.97
CA LEU A 47 3.62 -8.87 8.31
C LEU A 47 3.12 -7.42 8.32
N LEU A 48 3.39 -6.63 7.27
CA LEU A 48 2.80 -5.29 7.12
C LEU A 48 1.27 -5.36 6.99
N GLU A 49 0.77 -6.34 6.23
CA GLU A 49 -0.66 -6.58 6.08
C GLU A 49 -1.31 -6.99 7.39
N ALA A 50 -0.72 -7.96 8.10
CA ALA A 50 -1.20 -8.39 9.41
C ALA A 50 -1.16 -7.25 10.44
N ALA A 51 -0.21 -6.31 10.31
CA ALA A 51 -0.09 -5.14 11.15
C ALA A 51 -1.06 -4.00 10.77
N GLY A 52 -1.81 -4.12 9.68
CA GLY A 52 -2.80 -3.13 9.24
C GLY A 52 -2.22 -1.91 8.52
N TYR A 53 -1.03 -2.04 7.91
CA TYR A 53 -0.41 -0.96 7.14
C TYR A 53 -1.00 -0.78 5.73
N PHE A 54 -1.71 -1.77 5.21
CA PHE A 54 -2.42 -1.62 3.94
C PHE A 54 -3.84 -1.12 4.19
N PRO A 55 -4.30 -0.10 3.45
CA PRO A 55 -5.69 0.32 3.53
C PRO A 55 -6.57 -0.87 3.15
N LYS A 56 -7.64 -1.09 3.92
CA LYS A 56 -8.70 -2.00 3.50
C LYS A 56 -9.20 -1.52 2.15
N ILE A 57 -9.05 -2.34 1.13
CA ILE A 57 -9.64 -2.08 -0.17
C ILE A 57 -11.15 -2.08 0.07
N LYS A 58 -11.79 -0.93 -0.13
CA LYS A 58 -13.24 -0.82 -0.01
C LYS A 58 -13.88 -1.71 -1.07
N THR A 59 -14.96 -2.39 -0.72
CA THR A 59 -15.74 -3.11 -1.72
C THR A 59 -16.43 -2.12 -2.66
N ALA A 60 -16.91 -2.60 -3.81
CA ALA A 60 -17.65 -1.76 -4.75
C ALA A 60 -18.91 -1.16 -4.08
N GLU A 61 -19.57 -1.92 -3.21
CA GLU A 61 -20.75 -1.50 -2.45
C GLU A 61 -20.42 -0.39 -1.45
N GLU A 62 -19.29 -0.50 -0.74
CA GLU A 62 -18.82 0.54 0.20
C GLU A 62 -18.50 1.84 -0.55
N ILE A 63 -17.88 1.74 -1.73
CA ILE A 63 -17.59 2.90 -2.58
C ILE A 63 -18.88 3.56 -3.07
N ILE A 64 -19.85 2.78 -3.55
CA ILE A 64 -21.14 3.29 -4.03
C ILE A 64 -21.87 4.02 -2.91
N HIS A 65 -21.92 3.43 -1.71
CA HIS A 65 -22.55 4.04 -0.54
C HIS A 65 -21.91 5.38 -0.14
N ASP A 66 -20.57 5.46 -0.17
CA ASP A 66 -19.85 6.71 0.10
C ASP A 66 -20.20 7.80 -0.93
N VAL A 67 -20.29 7.43 -2.22
CA VAL A 67 -20.65 8.38 -3.28
C VAL A 67 -22.09 8.89 -3.12
N GLU A 68 -23.03 8.02 -2.78
CA GLU A 68 -24.44 8.39 -2.54
C GLU A 68 -24.60 9.31 -1.34
N THR A 69 -23.95 8.99 -0.22
CA THR A 69 -24.00 9.83 0.99
C THR A 69 -23.34 11.20 0.77
N MET A 70 -22.27 11.27 -0.02
CA MET A 70 -21.67 12.53 -0.44
C MET A 70 -22.62 13.36 -1.33
N ARG A 71 -23.30 12.73 -2.29
CA ARG A 71 -24.27 13.41 -3.18
C ARG A 71 -25.42 14.01 -2.39
N GLU A 72 -26.02 13.27 -1.47
CA GLU A 72 -27.14 13.77 -0.66
C GLU A 72 -26.70 14.92 0.26
N LYS A 73 -25.50 14.86 0.85
CA LYS A 73 -24.94 15.97 1.66
C LYS A 73 -24.69 17.24 0.85
N ASN A 74 -24.40 17.11 -0.44
CA ASN A 74 -24.09 18.23 -1.34
C ASN A 74 -25.30 18.74 -2.15
N LYS A 75 -26.45 18.09 -1.99
CA LYS A 75 -27.71 18.46 -2.66
C LYS A 75 -28.08 19.92 -2.33
N GLY A 76 -28.21 20.75 -3.36
CA GLY A 76 -28.56 22.17 -3.23
C GLY A 76 -27.40 23.13 -2.93
N LYS A 77 -26.15 22.67 -2.77
CA LYS A 77 -24.96 23.52 -2.60
C LYS A 77 -24.13 23.74 -3.87
N LEU A 78 -24.54 23.16 -5.00
CA LEU A 78 -23.85 23.34 -6.28
C LEU A 78 -24.10 24.75 -6.83
N LYS A 79 -23.17 25.68 -6.56
CA LYS A 79 -22.98 26.84 -7.43
C LYS A 79 -22.38 26.36 -8.76
N LYS A 80 -22.71 27.02 -9.87
CA LYS A 80 -22.01 26.78 -11.14
C LYS A 80 -20.51 27.00 -10.90
N ALA A 81 -19.70 25.98 -11.17
CA ALA A 81 -18.26 26.06 -10.98
C ALA A 81 -17.71 27.18 -11.85
N THR A 82 -16.95 28.09 -11.24
CA THR A 82 -16.18 29.09 -11.97
C THR A 82 -15.02 28.41 -12.71
N PRO A 83 -14.42 29.05 -13.73
CA PRO A 83 -13.20 28.55 -14.36
C PRO A 83 -12.07 28.30 -13.34
N GLU A 84 -11.95 29.14 -12.31
CA GLU A 84 -11.01 28.92 -11.21
C GLU A 84 -11.37 27.68 -10.37
N ASP A 85 -12.66 27.45 -10.08
CA ASP A 85 -13.10 26.24 -9.37
C ASP A 85 -12.82 24.98 -10.20
N ILE A 86 -13.06 25.03 -11.52
CA ILE A 86 -12.78 23.91 -12.44
C ILE A 86 -11.28 23.61 -12.45
N LYS A 87 -10.43 24.63 -12.58
CA LYS A 87 -8.98 24.46 -12.53
C LYS A 87 -8.53 23.88 -11.20
N ARG A 88 -9.08 24.37 -10.09
CA ARG A 88 -8.76 23.87 -8.74
C ARG A 88 -9.23 22.44 -8.54
N MET A 89 -10.38 22.07 -9.08
CA MET A 89 -10.88 20.68 -9.10
C MET A 89 -10.02 19.78 -9.98
N GLN A 90 -9.47 20.29 -11.09
CA GLN A 90 -8.51 19.58 -11.93
C GLN A 90 -7.20 19.35 -11.16
N ASP A 91 -6.65 20.39 -10.53
CA ASP A 91 -5.43 20.31 -9.73
C ASP A 91 -5.61 19.38 -8.51
N GLU A 92 -6.79 19.40 -7.87
CA GLU A 92 -7.14 18.50 -6.77
C GLU A 92 -7.38 17.06 -7.26
N GLN A 93 -7.98 16.87 -8.45
CA GLN A 93 -8.08 15.56 -9.08
C GLN A 93 -6.71 15.03 -9.46
N ASP A 94 -5.83 15.82 -10.07
CA ASP A 94 -4.47 15.42 -10.43
C ASP A 94 -3.64 15.10 -9.19
N LYS A 95 -3.86 15.83 -8.08
CA LYS A 95 -3.24 15.54 -6.79
C LYS A 95 -3.83 14.30 -6.10
N ALA A 96 -5.13 14.06 -6.24
CA ALA A 96 -5.80 12.85 -5.76
C ALA A 96 -5.43 11.62 -6.62
N LEU A 97 -5.31 11.81 -7.93
CA LEU A 97 -4.82 10.84 -8.90
C LEU A 97 -3.32 10.63 -8.76
N ALA A 98 -2.51 11.58 -8.29
CA ALA A 98 -1.09 11.34 -8.03
C ALA A 98 -0.85 10.22 -6.99
N GLY A 99 -1.85 9.93 -6.13
CA GLY A 99 -1.84 8.78 -5.22
C GLY A 99 -2.45 7.49 -5.78
N ILE A 100 -3.08 7.54 -6.97
CA ILE A 100 -3.87 6.45 -7.58
C ILE A 100 -3.31 6.03 -8.96
N VAL A 101 -2.75 6.96 -9.71
CA VAL A 101 -2.07 6.80 -10.99
C VAL A 101 -0.60 6.56 -10.70
N PHE A 102 -0.21 5.30 -10.85
CA PHE A 102 1.19 4.92 -10.77
C PHE A 102 1.80 5.02 -12.15
N ASN A 103 2.97 5.65 -12.24
CA ASN A 103 3.81 5.51 -13.42
C ASN A 103 4.23 4.03 -13.50
N ILE A 104 3.77 3.32 -14.54
CA ILE A 104 4.02 1.88 -14.68
C ILE A 104 5.51 1.58 -14.87
N GLU A 105 6.26 2.49 -15.50
CA GLU A 105 7.71 2.34 -15.65
C GLU A 105 8.42 2.45 -14.31
N GLU A 106 8.03 3.42 -13.47
CA GLU A 106 8.51 3.52 -12.09
C GLU A 106 8.10 2.30 -11.26
N LEU A 107 6.86 1.82 -11.42
CA LEU A 107 6.36 0.63 -10.72
C LEU A 107 7.15 -0.62 -11.11
N LEU A 108 7.53 -0.76 -12.38
CA LEU A 108 8.33 -1.88 -12.91
C LEU A 108 9.84 -1.69 -12.68
N SER A 109 10.27 -0.60 -12.07
CA SER A 109 11.69 -0.38 -11.71
C SER A 109 12.16 -1.35 -10.62
N ASP A 110 13.48 -1.36 -10.38
CA ASP A 110 14.14 -2.26 -9.43
C ASP A 110 13.74 -2.01 -7.96
N GLY A 111 13.06 -0.91 -7.66
CA GLY A 111 12.66 -0.54 -6.30
C GLY A 111 11.38 -1.21 -5.76
N PHE A 112 10.58 -1.86 -6.62
CA PHE A 112 9.24 -2.34 -6.23
C PHE A 112 9.08 -3.85 -6.36
N TYR A 113 8.55 -4.50 -5.32
CA TYR A 113 8.14 -5.90 -5.40
C TYR A 113 6.70 -5.99 -5.91
N ILE A 114 6.52 -6.46 -7.15
CA ILE A 114 5.21 -6.53 -7.80
C ILE A 114 4.74 -7.98 -7.84
N LYS A 115 3.48 -8.23 -7.45
CA LYS A 115 2.81 -9.53 -7.58
C LYS A 115 1.81 -9.51 -8.74
N TYR A 116 1.81 -10.57 -9.55
CA TYR A 116 0.75 -10.84 -10.53
C TYR A 116 0.26 -12.28 -10.32
N LYS A 117 -1.06 -12.45 -10.11
CA LYS A 117 -1.68 -13.75 -9.80
C LYS A 117 -0.98 -14.49 -8.64
N GLY A 118 -0.65 -13.75 -7.58
CA GLY A 118 -0.03 -14.28 -6.37
C GLY A 118 1.48 -14.60 -6.47
N LYS A 119 2.11 -14.42 -7.64
CA LYS A 119 3.56 -14.65 -7.83
C LYS A 119 4.30 -13.34 -8.01
N PHE A 120 5.48 -13.22 -7.39
CA PHE A 120 6.36 -12.08 -7.61
C PHE A 120 6.92 -12.08 -9.04
N LEU A 121 6.97 -10.90 -9.64
CA LEU A 121 7.63 -10.69 -10.93
C LEU A 121 9.14 -10.64 -10.74
N SER A 122 9.86 -11.52 -11.43
CA SER A 122 11.32 -11.45 -11.57
C SER A 122 11.74 -10.23 -12.41
N PRO A 123 13.00 -9.76 -12.29
CA PRO A 123 13.52 -8.66 -13.10
C PRO A 123 13.32 -8.88 -14.60
N GLU A 124 13.56 -10.10 -15.08
CA GLU A 124 13.36 -10.47 -16.48
C GLU A 124 11.90 -10.36 -16.94
N GLN A 125 10.96 -10.71 -16.07
CA GLN A 125 9.52 -10.58 -16.37
C GLN A 125 9.10 -9.12 -16.43
N LYS A 126 9.60 -8.28 -15.52
CA LYS A 126 9.34 -6.83 -15.56
C LYS A 126 9.86 -6.21 -16.86
N GLN A 127 11.09 -6.56 -17.28
CA GLN A 127 11.66 -6.11 -18.55
C GLN A 127 10.83 -6.53 -19.76
N LYS A 128 10.30 -7.77 -19.77
CA LYS A 128 9.39 -8.21 -20.83
C LYS A 128 8.10 -7.39 -20.88
N ILE A 129 7.54 -7.00 -19.73
CA ILE A 129 6.34 -6.17 -19.66
C ILE A 129 6.62 -4.75 -20.18
N ILE A 130 7.74 -4.14 -19.77
CA ILE A 130 8.17 -2.82 -20.28
C ILE A 130 8.31 -2.87 -21.81
N LYS A 131 9.04 -3.87 -22.33
CA LYS A 131 9.22 -4.04 -23.77
C LYS A 131 7.90 -4.26 -24.51
N PHE A 132 6.97 -5.00 -23.92
CA PHE A 132 5.63 -5.16 -24.48
C PHE A 132 4.93 -3.81 -24.58
N MET A 133 4.85 -3.04 -23.49
CA MET A 133 4.17 -1.73 -23.48
C MET A 133 4.76 -0.75 -24.50
N ASN A 134 6.08 -0.66 -24.60
CA ASN A 134 6.76 0.23 -25.56
C ASN A 134 6.49 -0.12 -27.03
N ASN A 135 5.97 -1.32 -27.31
CA ASN A 135 5.59 -1.71 -28.67
C ASN A 135 4.13 -1.34 -29.01
N PHE A 136 3.29 -1.00 -28.03
CA PHE A 136 1.85 -0.76 -28.21
C PHE A 136 1.43 0.68 -27.89
N LEU A 137 2.24 1.43 -27.14
CA LEU A 137 2.09 2.86 -26.87
C LEU A 137 3.05 3.66 -27.75
#